data_AF-A0A8T5UUB4-F1
#
_entry.id   AF-A0A8T5UUB4-F1
#
_cell.length_a   1.000
_cell.length_b   1.000
_cell.length_c   1.000
_cell.angle_alpha   90.00
_cell.angle_beta   90.00
_cell.angle_gamma   90.00
#
_symmetry.space_group_name_H-M   'P 1'
#
loop_
_entity.id
_entity.type
_entity.pdbx_description
1 polymer ?
#
loop_
_entity_poly.entity_id
_entity_poly.type
_entity_poly.pdbx_seq_one_letter_code
_entity_poly.pdbx_strand_id
1 'polypeptide(L)'
;MSHNGCQSNFITYVTSLWTIYVIAVTISIGLGLILPVLSALLSNNTPSNEQGEMFGVNSSLLGLMAALGPLFAGLVYDLIVPNATFWIGAILLLLSLVIIARLKITNTQSADNKSSNT
;
A
#
# COMPACT_ATOMS: atom_id res chain seq x y z
N MET A 1 41.95 25.93 -12.95
CA MET A 1 41.16 24.78 -12.44
C MET A 1 39.95 25.29 -11.67
N SER A 2 38.82 25.62 -12.33
CA SER A 2 37.56 26.03 -11.67
C SER A 2 36.37 26.11 -12.65
N HIS A 3 36.13 25.09 -13.49
CA HIS A 3 35.00 25.13 -14.43
C HIS A 3 34.20 23.81 -14.56
N ASN A 4 34.30 22.91 -13.57
CA ASN A 4 33.61 21.61 -13.62
C ASN A 4 32.59 21.40 -12.48
N GLY A 5 32.35 22.40 -11.62
CA GLY A 5 31.45 22.28 -10.46
C GLY A 5 29.97 22.58 -10.73
N CYS A 6 29.65 23.25 -11.83
CA CYS A 6 28.27 23.74 -12.09
C CYS A 6 27.34 22.67 -12.71
N GLN A 7 27.88 21.66 -13.42
CA GLN A 7 27.04 20.66 -14.11
C GLN A 7 26.63 19.47 -13.23
N SER A 8 27.39 19.14 -12.18
CA SER A 8 27.10 17.97 -11.33
C SER A 8 25.78 18.11 -10.56
N ASN A 9 25.44 19.31 -10.10
CA ASN A 9 24.23 19.53 -9.30
C ASN A 9 22.94 19.44 -10.13
N PHE A 10 23.00 19.79 -11.43
CA PHE A 10 21.84 19.71 -12.30
C PHE A 10 21.45 18.25 -12.56
N ILE A 11 22.42 17.36 -12.75
CA ILE A 11 22.18 15.92 -12.91
C ILE A 11 21.62 15.32 -11.62
N THR A 12 22.14 15.68 -10.44
CA THR A 12 21.59 15.18 -9.16
C THR A 12 20.16 15.67 -8.91
N TYR A 13 19.84 16.93 -9.23
CA TYR A 13 18.49 17.47 -9.08
C TYR A 13 17.51 16.83 -10.07
N VAL A 14 17.95 16.65 -11.32
CA VAL A 14 17.18 15.96 -12.36
C VAL A 14 16.94 14.50 -11.95
N THR A 15 17.97 13.72 -11.59
CA THR A 15 17.81 12.32 -11.16
C THR A 15 16.91 12.18 -9.93
N SER A 16 16.97 13.13 -8.98
CA SER A 16 16.07 13.13 -7.83
C SER A 16 14.60 13.32 -8.23
N LEU A 17 14.30 14.23 -9.17
CA LEU A 17 12.95 14.44 -9.67
C LEU A 17 12.43 13.21 -10.44
N TRP A 18 13.24 12.66 -11.34
CA TRP A 18 12.87 11.46 -12.11
C TRP A 18 12.60 10.25 -11.19
N THR A 19 13.38 10.07 -10.13
CA THR A 19 13.21 8.96 -9.19
C THR A 19 11.88 9.06 -8.44
N ILE A 20 11.48 10.26 -8.00
CA ILE A 20 10.17 10.48 -7.35
C ILE A 20 9.04 10.16 -8.34
N TYR A 21 9.16 10.58 -9.61
CA TYR A 21 8.16 10.25 -10.63
C TYR A 21 8.02 8.75 -10.85
N VAL A 22 9.13 8.01 -10.95
CA VAL A 22 9.08 6.54 -11.11
C VAL A 22 8.40 5.89 -9.92
N ILE A 23 8.78 6.25 -8.69
CA ILE A 23 8.18 5.71 -7.47
C ILE A 23 6.69 6.05 -7.41
N ALA A 24 6.32 7.30 -7.68
CA ALA A 24 4.93 7.74 -7.67
C ALA A 24 4.09 6.96 -8.70
N VAL A 25 4.59 6.81 -9.93
CA VAL A 25 3.91 6.03 -10.97
C VAL A 25 3.74 4.57 -10.55
N THR A 26 4.78 3.92 -10.01
CA THR A 26 4.66 2.54 -9.51
C THR A 26 3.62 2.41 -8.40
N ILE A 27 3.60 3.33 -7.44
CA ILE A 27 2.62 3.35 -6.34
C ILE A 27 1.21 3.59 -6.89
N SER A 28 1.04 4.56 -7.81
CA SER A 28 -0.25 4.88 -8.41
C SER A 28 -0.82 3.72 -9.22
N ILE A 29 0.01 2.98 -9.96
CA ILE A 29 -0.44 1.78 -10.67
C ILE A 29 -0.95 0.72 -9.68
N GLY A 30 -0.22 0.49 -8.59
CA GLY A 30 -0.64 -0.45 -7.55
C GLY A 30 -1.98 -0.04 -6.91
N LEU A 31 -2.11 1.23 -6.51
CA LEU A 31 -3.34 1.77 -5.91
C LEU A 31 -4.52 1.72 -6.89
N GLY A 32 -4.30 2.05 -8.16
CA GLY A 32 -5.33 2.03 -9.21
C GLY A 32 -5.88 0.62 -9.48
N LEU A 33 -5.06 -0.41 -9.30
CA LEU A 33 -5.48 -1.81 -9.45
C LEU A 33 -6.14 -2.36 -8.17
N ILE A 34 -5.69 -1.94 -6.99
CA ILE A 34 -6.19 -2.45 -5.71
C ILE A 34 -7.67 -2.13 -5.51
N LEU A 35 -8.11 -0.91 -5.81
CA LEU A 35 -9.50 -0.47 -5.60
C LEU A 35 -10.55 -1.34 -6.35
N PRO A 36 -10.41 -1.62 -7.67
CA PRO A 36 -11.34 -2.48 -8.38
C PRO A 36 -11.20 -3.95 -7.99
N VAL A 37 -9.97 -4.44 -7.75
CA VAL A 37 -9.74 -5.84 -7.32
C VAL A 37 -10.41 -6.11 -5.98
N LEU A 38 -10.25 -5.21 -5.01
CA LEU A 38 -10.86 -5.34 -3.70
C LEU A 38 -12.40 -5.33 -3.79
N SER A 39 -12.94 -4.43 -4.62
CA SER A 39 -14.39 -4.34 -4.84
C SER A 39 -14.93 -5.60 -5.52
N ALA A 40 -14.19 -6.18 -6.47
CA ALA A 40 -14.54 -7.42 -7.15
C ALA A 40 -14.44 -8.64 -6.21
N LEU A 41 -13.39 -8.74 -5.39
CA LEU A 41 -13.23 -9.82 -4.40
C LEU A 41 -14.36 -9.81 -3.37
N LEU A 42 -14.75 -8.62 -2.89
CA LEU A 42 -15.79 -8.46 -1.89
C LEU A 42 -17.18 -8.77 -2.47
N SER A 43 -17.45 -8.32 -3.70
CA SER A 43 -18.69 -8.61 -4.42
C SER A 43 -18.83 -10.11 -4.75
N ASN A 44 -17.72 -10.79 -5.07
CA ASN A 44 -17.73 -12.20 -5.44
C ASN A 44 -17.77 -13.18 -4.25
N ASN A 45 -17.53 -12.70 -3.02
CA ASN A 45 -17.55 -13.51 -1.79
C ASN A 45 -18.70 -13.18 -0.84
N THR A 46 -19.55 -12.20 -1.17
CA THR A 46 -20.61 -11.71 -0.27
C THR A 46 -21.96 -11.67 -0.99
N PRO A 47 -23.02 -12.32 -0.46
CA PRO A 47 -24.36 -12.24 -1.02
C PRO A 47 -24.84 -10.78 -1.06
N SER A 48 -25.67 -10.44 -2.04
CA SER A 48 -26.11 -9.06 -2.34
C SER A 48 -26.76 -8.31 -1.17
N ASN A 49 -27.21 -9.02 -0.13
CA ASN A 49 -27.79 -8.48 1.09
C ASN A 49 -26.74 -7.91 2.08
N GLU A 50 -25.49 -8.39 2.04
CA GLU A 50 -24.46 -8.06 3.04
C GLU A 50 -23.28 -7.24 2.47
N GLN A 51 -23.29 -6.94 1.17
CA GLN A 51 -22.23 -6.15 0.53
C GLN A 51 -22.06 -4.76 1.17
N GLY A 52 -23.16 -4.12 1.60
CA GLY A 52 -23.10 -2.81 2.28
C GLY A 52 -22.36 -2.84 3.62
N GLU A 53 -22.52 -3.91 4.41
CA GLU A 53 -21.81 -4.09 5.68
C GLU A 53 -20.32 -4.33 5.43
N MET A 54 -19.99 -5.19 4.46
CA MET A 54 -18.61 -5.48 4.09
C MET A 54 -17.87 -4.25 3.54
N PHE A 55 -18.51 -3.45 2.67
CA PHE A 55 -17.93 -2.18 2.22
C PHE A 55 -17.82 -1.16 3.36
N GLY A 56 -18.72 -1.20 4.35
CA GLY A 56 -18.65 -0.42 5.57
C GLY A 56 -17.42 -0.76 6.42
N VAL A 57 -17.22 -2.05 6.73
CA VAL A 57 -16.04 -2.54 7.48
C VAL A 57 -14.74 -2.21 6.76
N ASN A 58 -14.68 -2.43 5.44
CA ASN A 58 -13.51 -2.08 4.64
C ASN A 58 -13.22 -0.56 4.69
N SER A 59 -14.25 0.27 4.55
CA SER A 59 -14.09 1.73 4.61
C SER A 59 -13.66 2.21 6.01
N SER A 60 -14.20 1.60 7.07
CA SER A 60 -13.77 1.88 8.45
C SER A 60 -12.32 1.48 8.68
N LEU A 61 -11.89 0.33 8.15
CA LEU A 61 -10.50 -0.11 8.24
C LEU A 61 -9.56 0.82 7.46
N LEU A 62 -9.95 1.24 6.26
CA LEU A 62 -9.20 2.23 5.48
C LEU A 62 -9.09 3.57 6.21
N GLY A 63 -10.17 4.06 6.82
CA GLY A 63 -10.16 5.27 7.64
C GLY A 63 -9.24 5.14 8.86
N LEU A 64 -9.28 3.98 9.53
CA LEU A 64 -8.40 3.69 10.66
C LEU A 64 -6.93 3.66 10.22
N MET A 65 -6.61 3.00 9.10
CA MET A 65 -5.25 2.99 8.54
C MET A 65 -4.81 4.38 8.08
N ALA A 66 -5.70 5.19 7.52
CA ALA A 66 -5.41 6.56 7.10
C ALA A 66 -5.11 7.49 8.28
N ALA A 67 -5.71 7.25 9.44
CA ALA A 67 -5.40 7.98 10.67
C ALA A 67 -4.12 7.44 11.35
N LEU A 68 -4.01 6.11 11.47
CA LEU A 68 -2.87 5.46 12.12
C LEU A 68 -1.57 5.60 11.33
N GLY A 69 -1.62 5.59 10.00
CA GLY A 69 -0.44 5.62 9.13
C GLY A 69 0.44 6.84 9.37
N PRO A 70 -0.07 8.07 9.18
CA PRO A 70 0.68 9.30 9.46
C PRO A 70 1.06 9.44 10.93
N LEU A 71 0.20 9.00 11.86
CA LEU A 71 0.48 9.06 13.29
C LEU A 71 1.70 8.20 13.65
N PHE A 72 1.73 6.95 13.17
CA PHE A 72 2.89 6.05 13.34
C PHE A 72 4.12 6.59 12.62
N ALA A 73 3.98 7.04 11.37
CA ALA A 73 5.09 7.57 10.59
C ALA A 73 5.71 8.82 11.23
N GLY A 74 4.88 9.71 11.77
CA GLY A 74 5.30 10.92 12.48
C GLY A 74 5.99 10.62 13.80
N LEU A 75 5.43 9.72 14.64
CA LEU A 75 6.07 9.29 15.89
C LEU A 75 7.44 8.64 15.64
N VAL A 76 7.55 7.82 14.59
CA VAL A 76 8.81 7.19 14.19
C VAL A 76 9.82 8.22 13.68
N TYR A 77 9.34 9.23 12.93
CA TYR A 77 10.18 10.31 12.42
C TYR A 77 10.79 11.15 13.55
N ASP A 78 10.00 11.42 14.61
CA ASP A 78 10.41 12.28 15.74
C ASP A 78 11.45 11.60 16.66
N LEU A 79 11.44 10.27 16.76
CA LEU A 79 12.28 9.53 17.70
C LEU A 79 13.69 9.15 17.18
N ILE A 80 13.89 8.95 15.86
CA ILE A 80 15.01 8.11 15.37
C ILE A 80 15.84 8.69 14.20
N VAL A 81 15.59 9.93 13.71
CA VAL A 81 16.26 10.60 12.54
C VAL A 81 15.50 10.38 11.20
N PRO A 82 15.42 11.38 10.29
CA PRO A 82 14.62 11.34 9.05
C PRO A 82 14.83 10.13 8.13
N ASN A 83 16.03 9.54 8.12
CA ASN A 83 16.32 8.36 7.29
C ASN A 83 15.73 7.06 7.87
N ALA A 84 15.39 7.01 9.16
CA ALA A 84 14.94 5.80 9.82
C ALA A 84 13.52 5.39 9.41
N THR A 85 12.65 6.36 9.09
CA THR A 85 11.26 6.09 8.66
C THR A 85 11.21 5.25 7.39
N PHE A 86 12.16 5.44 6.46
CA PHE A 86 12.27 4.63 5.25
C PHE A 86 12.70 3.20 5.52
N TRP A 87 13.68 3.00 6.41
CA TRP A 87 14.12 1.65 6.81
C TRP A 87 13.03 0.88 7.54
N ILE A 88 12.28 1.57 8.42
CA ILE A 88 11.15 0.98 9.14
C ILE A 88 10.03 0.63 8.17
N GLY A 89 9.72 1.50 7.21
CA GLY A 89 8.79 1.19 6.12
C GLY A 89 9.22 -0.02 5.31
N ALA A 90 10.50 -0.13 4.96
CA ALA A 90 11.06 -1.26 4.23
C ALA A 90 11.00 -2.57 5.03
N ILE A 91 11.30 -2.53 6.33
CA ILE A 91 11.18 -3.69 7.24
C ILE A 91 9.72 -4.11 7.36
N LEU A 92 8.81 -3.16 7.51
CA LEU A 92 7.37 -3.43 7.63
C LEU A 92 6.82 -4.06 6.34
N LEU A 93 7.27 -3.57 5.18
CA LEU A 93 6.89 -4.09 3.88
C LEU A 93 7.48 -5.48 3.64
N LEU A 94 8.73 -5.73 4.05
CA LEU A 94 9.34 -7.06 4.06
C LEU A 94 8.58 -8.02 4.99
N LEU A 95 8.21 -7.56 6.18
CA LEU A 95 7.46 -8.37 7.15
C LEU A 95 6.08 -8.72 6.58
N SER A 96 5.39 -7.76 5.97
CA SER A 96 4.13 -7.96 5.26
C SER A 96 4.30 -8.98 4.13
N LEU A 97 5.34 -8.84 3.31
CA LEU A 97 5.64 -9.77 2.22
C LEU A 97 5.93 -11.19 2.75
N VAL A 98 6.67 -11.32 3.85
CA VAL A 98 6.95 -12.60 4.50
C VAL A 98 5.66 -13.21 5.06
N ILE A 99 4.82 -12.42 5.71
CA ILE A 99 3.52 -12.88 6.22
C ILE A 99 2.63 -13.34 5.06
N ILE A 100 2.54 -12.59 3.97
CA ILE A 100 1.78 -12.95 2.77
C ILE A 100 2.37 -14.21 2.11
N ALA A 101 3.70 -14.37 2.07
CA ALA A 101 4.34 -15.56 1.52
C ALA A 101 4.18 -16.80 2.42
N ARG A 102 4.13 -16.61 3.75
CA ARG A 102 3.95 -17.68 4.76
C ARG A 102 2.49 -18.07 4.94
N LEU A 103 1.58 -17.12 4.79
CA LEU A 103 0.19 -17.37 4.51
C LEU A 103 0.13 -17.90 3.09
N LYS A 104 0.44 -19.19 2.94
CA LYS A 104 0.02 -19.99 1.79
C LYS A 104 -1.38 -19.49 1.48
N ILE A 105 -1.55 -18.87 0.31
CA ILE A 105 -2.81 -18.25 -0.11
C ILE A 105 -3.85 -19.34 0.03
N THR A 106 -4.49 -19.40 1.20
CA THR A 106 -5.75 -20.07 1.38
C THR A 106 -6.60 -19.18 0.52
N ASN A 107 -6.80 -19.64 -0.72
CA ASN A 107 -7.90 -19.20 -1.52
C ASN A 107 -9.06 -19.07 -0.55
N THR A 108 -9.46 -17.85 -0.21
CA THR A 108 -10.77 -17.59 0.36
C THR A 108 -11.75 -17.87 -0.77
N GLN A 109 -11.90 -19.18 -0.99
CA GLN A 109 -12.91 -19.92 -1.72
C GLN A 109 -13.79 -20.55 -0.62
N SER A 110 -14.17 -19.77 0.37
CA SER A 110 -14.92 -20.26 1.53
C SER A 110 -15.82 -19.15 2.02
N ALA A 111 -16.90 -18.88 1.28
CA ALA A 111 -18.24 -18.67 1.84
C ALA A 111 -19.38 -18.33 0.85
N ASP A 112 -19.40 -18.75 -0.44
CA ASP A 112 -20.70 -18.72 -1.16
C ASP A 112 -20.96 -19.83 -2.20
N ASN A 113 -20.18 -20.91 -2.20
CA ASN A 113 -20.57 -22.15 -2.92
C ASN A 113 -21.56 -22.97 -2.09
N LYS A 114 -22.64 -22.35 -1.56
CA LYS A 114 -23.73 -23.09 -0.89
C LYS A 114 -25.04 -22.31 -0.64
N SER A 115 -25.50 -21.46 -1.54
CA SER A 115 -26.92 -21.06 -1.49
C SER A 115 -27.52 -20.82 -2.88
N SER A 116 -28.62 -21.51 -3.14
CA SER A 116 -29.53 -21.32 -4.27
C SER A 116 -29.17 -22.01 -5.60
N ASN A 117 -28.67 -23.24 -5.53
CA ASN A 117 -29.10 -24.28 -6.46
C ASN A 117 -30.18 -25.18 -5.82
N THR A 118 -31.22 -24.57 -5.26
CA THR A 118 -32.51 -25.20 -4.93
C THR A 118 -33.59 -24.14 -4.90
#